data_AF-A0A4Z1EC55-F1
#
_entry.id   AF-A0A4Z1EC55-F1
#
_cell.length_a   1.000
_cell.length_b   1.000
_cell.length_c   1.000
_cell.angle_alpha   90.00
_cell.angle_beta   90.00
_cell.angle_gamma   90.00
#
_symmetry.space_group_name_H-M   'P 1'
#
loop_
_entity.id
_entity.type
_entity.pdbx_description
1 polymer ?
#
loop_
_entity_poly.entity_id
_entity_poly.type
_entity_poly.pdbx_seq_one_letter_code
_entity_poly.pdbx_strand_id
1 'polypeptide(L)'
;MDSENIDSSGFSNNRDGFHPPLHNHGAASLQQNYLDAIRGEFVPKNFNELRMTCSIIHGLRYNESFAESESMKEICAKSSNKIFARARNARLIMSNKIPLMTDVGEKPYCIWHPQLATADTYRELAQRYPDMKYHVGRACAVGGYIDLYRELDLLPDISIAEEAWHNSDVAGSKEIFDFIACQPTRYAILDDYTRSVNLQAPRIAMGLNGDTALLSSLNVTFDVWKEWEEARSHYFNITEDHGVSETSSAQAHGHPLAPEHVSLLYNPLPINLPTTNKDTLILHAAYEGNVDRYVRLRRPVMVKGETEAIVRGIYHHTSFARWCHGQLESGFANKCDCWDIKRATLARFIMVNDLSRITSTTETSDKDQSMPFMIWWPLIPQEATLRELARRRTDMGLQVAMACIVADYHQLWSELTPEPHALLWYQAAQQEEDGANLNKNFYVEYLERRAAEKGIDLQAPAWDCSSLYDCLTRDKEPTTIFLQPQIQVREDVPVNYNTGSIYPGRAQANMAEWDLCIAVSDDLREQARTENVDDNLNENWGWPYSCWEAQASYNGA
;
A
#
# COMPACT_ATOMS: atom_id res chain seq x y z
N MET A 1 37.73 26.27 23.75
CA MET A 1 39.09 26.36 24.29
C MET A 1 39.34 25.09 25.06
N ASP A 2 40.02 24.16 24.37
CA ASP A 2 41.16 23.34 24.83
C ASP A 2 40.95 22.55 26.14
N SER A 3 40.73 21.23 26.08
CA SER A 3 41.69 20.14 25.79
C SER A 3 42.57 19.78 26.99
N GLU A 4 42.59 18.50 27.38
CA GLU A 4 43.76 17.67 27.77
C GLU A 4 43.27 16.35 28.40
N ASN A 5 43.47 15.21 27.71
CA ASN A 5 44.54 14.19 27.87
C ASN A 5 44.35 13.26 29.09
N ILE A 6 44.13 11.93 28.94
CA ILE A 6 45.08 10.85 28.53
C ILE A 6 46.26 10.79 29.53
N ASP A 7 46.66 9.72 30.23
CA ASP A 7 46.52 8.26 30.10
C ASP A 7 46.97 7.53 31.40
N SER A 8 47.02 6.19 31.34
CA SER A 8 47.76 5.20 32.17
C SER A 8 46.89 4.39 33.12
N SER A 9 47.00 3.07 33.29
CA SER A 9 48.01 2.02 33.02
C SER A 9 47.23 0.67 33.09
N GLY A 10 47.51 -0.45 32.43
CA GLY A 10 48.76 -1.15 32.13
C GLY A 10 48.86 -2.41 33.00
N PHE A 11 48.67 -3.63 32.45
CA PHE A 11 49.20 -4.90 33.02
C PHE A 11 49.25 -6.07 31.99
N SER A 12 50.48 -6.32 31.49
CA SER A 12 51.22 -7.61 31.43
C SER A 12 50.47 -8.95 31.23
N ASN A 13 50.57 -9.58 30.05
CA ASN A 13 51.45 -10.70 29.63
C ASN A 13 51.14 -12.12 30.16
N ASN A 14 50.80 -13.06 29.26
CA ASN A 14 51.70 -14.19 28.89
C ASN A 14 51.17 -15.04 27.71
N ARG A 15 52.13 -15.51 26.90
CA ARG A 15 52.03 -16.31 25.67
C ARG A 15 51.86 -17.81 25.98
N ASP A 16 51.21 -18.55 25.10
CA ASP A 16 51.84 -19.61 24.29
C ASP A 16 50.85 -20.18 23.26
N GLY A 17 51.42 -20.66 22.15
CA GLY A 17 50.81 -20.66 20.82
C GLY A 17 49.99 -21.89 20.45
N PHE A 18 49.19 -21.74 19.39
CA PHE A 18 49.15 -22.59 18.20
C PHE A 18 48.22 -21.89 17.18
N HIS A 19 48.78 -21.46 16.05
CA HIS A 19 48.06 -20.80 14.96
C HIS A 19 47.52 -21.84 13.96
N PRO A 20 46.20 -21.88 13.68
CA PRO A 20 45.66 -22.16 12.35
C PRO A 20 45.52 -20.84 11.57
N PRO A 21 45.39 -20.86 10.23
CA PRO A 21 45.53 -19.66 9.41
C PRO A 21 44.42 -18.66 9.74
N LEU A 22 44.80 -17.52 10.33
CA LEU A 22 43.94 -16.35 10.35
C LEU A 22 43.84 -15.84 8.91
N HIS A 23 42.75 -16.18 8.23
CA HIS A 23 42.26 -15.29 7.20
C HIS A 23 41.97 -13.95 7.86
N ASN A 24 42.75 -12.97 7.45
CA ASN A 24 42.78 -11.61 7.95
C ASN A 24 41.52 -10.88 7.45
N HIS A 25 40.35 -11.16 8.02
CA HIS A 25 39.18 -10.30 7.84
C HIS A 25 39.34 -9.07 8.73
N GLY A 26 40.01 -8.05 8.19
CA GLY A 26 39.79 -6.68 8.66
C GLY A 26 38.29 -6.42 8.66
N ALA A 27 37.79 -5.75 9.71
CA ALA A 27 36.36 -5.55 9.97
C ALA A 27 35.59 -5.22 8.68
N ALA A 28 34.95 -6.25 8.11
CA ALA A 28 34.12 -6.09 6.93
C ALA A 28 33.03 -5.08 7.27
N SER A 29 32.75 -4.16 6.34
CA SER A 29 31.65 -3.22 6.54
C SER A 29 30.36 -4.00 6.80
N LEU A 30 29.45 -3.43 7.60
CA LEU A 30 28.15 -4.07 7.86
C LEU A 30 27.44 -4.45 6.55
N GLN A 31 27.58 -3.60 5.52
CA GLN A 31 27.11 -3.87 4.17
C GLN A 31 27.70 -5.14 3.57
N GLN A 32 29.02 -5.33 3.65
CA GLN A 32 29.68 -6.52 3.11
C GLN A 32 29.19 -7.79 3.80
N ASN A 33 28.93 -7.76 5.11
CA ASN A 33 28.39 -8.91 5.83
C ASN A 33 27.03 -9.36 5.29
N TYR A 34 26.15 -8.44 4.87
CA TYR A 34 24.87 -8.82 4.24
C TYR A 34 25.09 -9.44 2.86
N LEU A 35 26.00 -8.89 2.06
CA LEU A 35 26.32 -9.43 0.73
C LEU A 35 26.93 -10.83 0.84
N ASP A 36 27.86 -11.04 1.75
CA ASP A 36 28.46 -12.35 1.99
C ASP A 36 27.42 -13.35 2.53
N ALA A 37 26.44 -12.90 3.33
CA ALA A 37 25.32 -13.75 3.75
C ALA A 37 24.39 -14.14 2.59
N ILE A 38 24.07 -13.19 1.70
CA ILE A 38 23.30 -13.42 0.46
C ILE A 38 23.99 -14.44 -0.44
N ARG A 39 25.33 -14.38 -0.53
CA ARG A 39 26.14 -15.32 -1.31
C ARG A 39 26.30 -16.69 -0.66
N GLY A 40 25.85 -16.87 0.59
CA GLY A 40 26.07 -18.10 1.35
C GLY A 40 27.53 -18.30 1.78
N GLU A 41 28.27 -17.20 1.98
CA GLU A 41 29.69 -17.18 2.36
C GLU A 41 29.90 -16.77 3.82
N PHE A 42 28.86 -16.25 4.48
CA PHE A 42 28.94 -15.73 5.84
C PHE A 42 27.80 -16.21 6.75
N VAL A 43 28.17 -16.50 8.00
CA VAL A 43 27.25 -16.81 9.10
C VAL A 43 27.61 -15.93 10.29
N PRO A 44 26.72 -15.01 10.73
CA PRO A 44 26.98 -14.16 11.88
C PRO A 44 26.89 -14.96 13.19
N LYS A 45 27.50 -14.41 14.25
CA LYS A 45 27.41 -14.98 15.60
C LYS A 45 26.03 -14.77 16.25
N ASN A 46 25.23 -13.82 15.75
CA ASN A 46 23.92 -13.46 16.28
C ASN A 46 22.92 -13.27 15.13
N PHE A 47 21.67 -13.71 15.33
CA PHE A 47 20.57 -13.70 14.37
C PHE A 47 19.42 -12.75 14.76
N ASN A 48 19.66 -11.81 15.67
CA ASN A 48 18.62 -10.90 16.17
C ASN A 48 18.19 -9.81 15.18
N GLU A 49 18.95 -9.62 14.10
CA GLU A 49 18.63 -8.60 13.09
C GLU A 49 17.85 -9.24 11.93
N LEU A 50 16.67 -8.68 11.62
CA LEU A 50 15.79 -9.19 10.58
C LEU A 50 16.44 -9.12 9.19
N ARG A 51 17.12 -8.01 8.87
CA ARG A 51 17.82 -7.84 7.59
C ARG A 51 18.86 -8.95 7.35
N MET A 52 19.71 -9.19 8.34
CA MET A 52 20.71 -10.27 8.30
C MET A 52 20.05 -11.66 8.22
N THR A 53 18.96 -11.89 8.96
CA THR A 53 18.20 -13.14 8.90
C THR A 53 17.72 -13.42 7.48
N CYS A 54 17.15 -12.41 6.81
CA CYS A 54 16.69 -12.52 5.43
C CYS A 54 17.84 -12.74 4.45
N SER A 55 18.98 -12.07 4.62
CA SER A 55 20.19 -12.33 3.83
C SER A 55 20.65 -13.79 3.90
N ILE A 56 20.64 -14.40 5.10
CA ILE A 56 21.03 -15.80 5.28
C ILE A 56 20.00 -16.75 4.67
N ILE A 57 18.70 -16.44 4.79
CA ILE A 57 17.62 -17.23 4.17
C ILE A 57 17.81 -17.22 2.65
N HIS A 58 18.08 -16.07 2.06
CA HIS A 58 18.41 -15.97 0.65
C HIS A 58 19.62 -16.85 0.30
N GLY A 59 20.72 -16.71 1.03
CA GLY A 59 21.92 -17.54 0.85
C GLY A 59 21.62 -19.04 0.91
N LEU A 60 20.80 -19.49 1.87
CA LEU A 60 20.36 -20.89 2.00
C LEU A 60 19.53 -21.37 0.80
N ARG A 61 18.63 -20.54 0.29
CA ARG A 61 17.75 -20.90 -0.83
C ARG A 61 18.49 -20.98 -2.17
N TYR A 62 19.51 -20.15 -2.36
CA TYR A 62 20.23 -20.05 -3.63
C TYR A 62 21.51 -20.90 -3.68
N ASN A 63 22.10 -21.27 -2.53
CA ASN A 63 23.36 -22.01 -2.47
C ASN A 63 23.21 -23.38 -1.81
N GLU A 64 23.23 -24.46 -2.61
CA GLU A 64 23.12 -25.84 -2.10
C GLU A 64 24.28 -26.22 -1.16
N SER A 65 25.52 -25.88 -1.52
CA SER A 65 26.71 -26.16 -0.69
C SER A 65 26.61 -25.49 0.69
N PHE A 66 26.08 -24.27 0.73
CA PHE A 66 25.85 -23.55 1.98
C PHE A 66 24.76 -24.20 2.84
N ALA A 67 23.65 -24.60 2.22
CA ALA A 67 22.57 -25.35 2.89
C ALA A 67 23.06 -26.71 3.44
N GLU A 68 24.05 -27.34 2.79
CA GLU A 68 24.66 -28.59 3.23
C GLU A 68 25.85 -28.44 4.17
N SER A 69 26.30 -27.22 4.46
CA SER A 69 27.40 -26.97 5.37
C SER A 69 27.11 -27.45 6.80
N GLU A 70 28.15 -27.93 7.49
CA GLU A 70 28.02 -28.42 8.87
C GLU A 70 27.57 -27.32 9.84
N SER A 71 28.07 -26.08 9.64
CA SER A 71 27.64 -24.91 10.41
C SER A 71 26.14 -24.69 10.31
N MET A 72 25.57 -24.73 9.09
CA MET A 72 24.14 -24.52 8.91
C MET A 72 23.29 -25.70 9.39
N LYS A 73 23.77 -26.94 9.24
CA LYS A 73 23.10 -28.11 9.86
C LYS A 73 22.99 -27.94 11.37
N GLU A 74 24.08 -27.53 12.02
CA GLU A 74 24.12 -27.33 13.47
C GLU A 74 23.18 -26.20 13.92
N ILE A 75 23.18 -25.07 13.21
CA ILE A 75 22.29 -23.93 13.49
C ILE A 75 20.81 -24.33 13.33
N CYS A 76 20.48 -25.02 12.23
CA CYS A 76 19.10 -25.45 11.97
C CYS A 76 18.60 -26.46 13.01
N ALA A 77 19.47 -27.35 13.49
CA ALA A 77 19.12 -28.34 14.52
C ALA A 77 18.95 -27.71 15.91
N LYS A 78 19.77 -26.71 16.26
CA LYS A 78 19.79 -26.10 17.61
C LYS A 78 18.85 -24.91 17.76
N SER A 79 18.49 -24.24 16.67
CA SER A 79 17.66 -23.03 16.73
C SER A 79 16.23 -23.34 17.17
N SER A 80 15.72 -22.55 18.12
CA SER A 80 14.30 -22.55 18.48
C SER A 80 13.44 -21.91 17.39
N ASN A 81 13.98 -20.93 16.66
CA ASN A 81 13.34 -20.37 15.47
C ASN A 81 13.65 -21.24 14.25
N LYS A 82 12.63 -21.91 13.72
CA LYS A 82 12.76 -22.87 12.62
C LYS A 82 12.91 -22.25 11.22
N ILE A 83 13.00 -20.93 11.11
CA ILE A 83 13.09 -20.23 9.81
C ILE A 83 14.26 -20.69 8.94
N PHE A 84 15.46 -20.85 9.52
CA PHE A 84 16.62 -21.36 8.77
C PHE A 84 16.45 -22.83 8.36
N ALA A 85 15.81 -23.64 9.22
CA ALA A 85 15.51 -25.03 8.90
C ALA A 85 14.55 -25.13 7.70
N ARG A 86 13.51 -24.29 7.65
CA ARG A 86 12.60 -24.19 6.49
C ARG A 86 13.34 -23.81 5.22
N ALA A 87 14.13 -22.73 5.26
CA ALA A 87 14.90 -22.26 4.11
C ALA A 87 15.85 -23.34 3.57
N ARG A 88 16.58 -24.00 4.48
CA ARG A 88 17.45 -25.13 4.17
C ARG A 88 16.67 -26.31 3.57
N ASN A 89 15.54 -26.69 4.16
CA ASN A 89 14.73 -27.80 3.70
C ASN A 89 14.13 -27.52 2.32
N ALA A 90 13.72 -26.28 2.03
CA ALA A 90 13.29 -25.85 0.70
C ALA A 90 14.40 -26.09 -0.31
N ARG A 91 15.64 -25.65 -0.03
CA ARG A 91 16.78 -25.84 -0.93
C ARG A 91 17.06 -27.31 -1.21
N LEU A 92 17.03 -28.17 -0.19
CA LEU A 92 17.24 -29.59 -0.36
C LEU A 92 16.17 -30.22 -1.27
N ILE A 93 14.90 -29.88 -1.06
CA ILE A 93 13.80 -30.36 -1.91
C ILE A 93 14.04 -29.95 -3.37
N MET A 94 14.36 -28.67 -3.60
CA MET A 94 14.68 -28.13 -4.94
C MET A 94 15.90 -28.79 -5.58
N SER A 95 16.83 -29.31 -4.77
CA SER A 95 17.97 -30.13 -5.20
C SER A 95 17.67 -31.64 -5.25
N ASN A 96 16.39 -32.04 -5.32
CA ASN A 96 15.94 -33.44 -5.39
C ASN A 96 16.32 -34.31 -4.17
N LYS A 97 16.45 -33.69 -2.99
CA LYS A 97 16.75 -34.36 -1.71
C LYS A 97 15.63 -34.09 -0.72
N ILE A 98 14.93 -35.11 -0.24
CA ILE A 98 13.84 -34.93 0.73
C ILE A 98 14.39 -35.01 2.16
N PRO A 99 14.46 -33.89 2.90
CA PRO A 99 14.94 -33.90 4.28
C PRO A 99 13.92 -34.57 5.21
N LEU A 100 14.40 -34.99 6.39
CA LEU A 100 13.55 -35.36 7.51
C LEU A 100 13.00 -34.09 8.17
N MET A 101 11.68 -33.93 8.20
CA MET A 101 10.98 -32.77 8.75
C MET A 101 10.00 -33.24 9.82
N THR A 102 10.49 -33.43 11.04
CA THR A 102 9.67 -33.95 12.16
C THR A 102 8.77 -32.88 12.76
N ASP A 103 9.20 -31.62 12.73
CA ASP A 103 8.44 -30.49 13.22
C ASP A 103 7.68 -29.83 12.04
N VAL A 104 6.42 -29.49 12.24
CA VAL A 104 5.62 -28.76 11.23
C VAL A 104 6.26 -27.41 10.91
N GLY A 105 6.89 -26.76 11.89
CA GLY A 105 7.60 -25.50 11.72
C GLY A 105 8.87 -25.59 10.86
N GLU A 106 9.34 -26.80 10.52
CA GLU A 106 10.48 -27.04 9.61
C GLU A 106 10.05 -27.25 8.16
N LYS A 107 8.74 -27.35 7.89
CA LYS A 107 8.21 -27.54 6.54
C LYS A 107 8.17 -26.21 5.79
N PRO A 108 8.84 -26.08 4.64
CA PRO A 108 8.84 -24.87 3.85
C PRO A 108 7.52 -24.66 3.10
N TYR A 109 7.06 -23.41 3.01
CA TYR A 109 5.86 -23.03 2.26
C TYR A 109 6.13 -22.92 0.74
N CYS A 110 7.25 -22.30 0.35
CA CYS A 110 7.67 -22.24 -1.06
C CYS A 110 8.78 -23.25 -1.35
N ILE A 111 8.50 -24.26 -2.19
CA ILE A 111 9.40 -25.39 -2.50
C ILE A 111 9.81 -25.49 -3.98
N TRP A 112 9.53 -24.46 -4.77
CA TRP A 112 9.72 -24.44 -6.24
C TRP A 112 10.54 -23.26 -6.74
N HIS A 113 10.98 -22.34 -5.86
CA HIS A 113 11.75 -21.14 -6.21
C HIS A 113 13.04 -21.06 -5.38
N PRO A 114 14.24 -20.88 -6.00
CA PRO A 114 14.44 -20.42 -7.37
C PRO A 114 14.46 -21.50 -8.45
N GLN A 115 14.32 -22.77 -8.08
CA GLN A 115 14.42 -23.90 -9.02
C GLN A 115 13.39 -24.98 -8.66
N LEU A 116 12.82 -25.63 -9.67
CA LEU A 116 11.95 -26.79 -9.50
C LEU A 116 12.73 -28.07 -9.20
N ALA A 117 12.17 -28.90 -8.31
CA ALA A 117 12.54 -30.31 -8.21
C ALA A 117 11.86 -31.13 -9.32
N THR A 118 12.28 -32.37 -9.52
CA THR A 118 11.63 -33.29 -10.45
C THR A 118 10.25 -33.72 -9.95
N ALA A 119 9.38 -34.11 -10.88
CA ALA A 119 8.07 -34.68 -10.54
C ALA A 119 8.19 -35.90 -9.59
N ASP A 120 9.22 -36.74 -9.76
CA ASP A 120 9.44 -37.90 -8.88
C ASP A 120 9.77 -37.49 -7.45
N THR A 121 10.62 -36.47 -7.27
CA THR A 121 10.90 -35.89 -5.94
C THR A 121 9.62 -35.37 -5.30
N TYR A 122 8.82 -34.62 -6.06
CA TYR A 122 7.57 -34.08 -5.54
C TYR A 122 6.53 -35.18 -5.22
N ARG A 123 6.50 -36.27 -6.00
CA ARG A 123 5.67 -37.45 -5.71
C ARG A 123 6.10 -38.12 -4.40
N GLU A 124 7.40 -38.35 -4.20
CA GLU A 124 7.92 -38.91 -2.96
C GLU A 124 7.66 -37.96 -1.77
N LEU A 125 7.76 -36.64 -1.98
CA LEU A 125 7.48 -35.63 -0.96
C LEU A 125 6.02 -35.68 -0.51
N ALA A 126 5.07 -35.72 -1.45
CA ALA A 126 3.64 -35.82 -1.18
C ALA A 126 3.26 -37.14 -0.48
N GLN A 127 3.98 -38.23 -0.77
CA GLN A 127 3.79 -39.52 -0.09
C GLN A 127 4.33 -39.49 1.35
N ARG A 128 5.52 -38.91 1.56
CA ARG A 128 6.16 -38.85 2.89
C ARG A 128 5.51 -37.82 3.82
N TYR A 129 5.06 -36.69 3.26
CA TYR A 129 4.42 -35.60 3.99
C TYR A 129 3.09 -35.22 3.33
N PRO A 130 2.00 -35.95 3.61
CA PRO A 130 0.70 -35.71 2.99
C PRO A 130 0.14 -34.30 3.22
N ASP A 131 0.55 -33.61 4.28
CA ASP A 131 0.16 -32.23 4.56
C ASP A 131 0.82 -31.20 3.63
N MET A 132 1.87 -31.58 2.90
CA MET A 132 2.53 -30.73 1.90
C MET A 132 1.98 -30.90 0.49
N LYS A 133 0.94 -31.71 0.27
CA LYS A 133 0.37 -31.98 -1.06
C LYS A 133 -0.02 -30.70 -1.84
N TYR A 134 -0.54 -29.67 -1.17
CA TYR A 134 -0.88 -28.41 -1.83
C TYR A 134 0.35 -27.60 -2.28
N HIS A 135 1.45 -27.70 -1.55
CA HIS A 135 2.73 -27.08 -1.91
C HIS A 135 3.29 -27.76 -3.17
N VAL A 136 3.19 -29.09 -3.22
CA VAL A 136 3.49 -29.88 -4.41
C VAL A 136 2.56 -29.53 -5.57
N GLY A 137 1.27 -29.37 -5.31
CA GLY A 137 0.29 -28.96 -6.33
C GLY A 137 0.64 -27.62 -6.97
N ARG A 138 1.11 -26.65 -6.19
CA ARG A 138 1.59 -25.37 -6.71
C ARG A 138 2.91 -25.49 -7.47
N ALA A 139 3.82 -26.34 -7.02
CA ALA A 139 5.02 -26.67 -7.79
C ALA A 139 4.66 -27.33 -9.15
N CYS A 140 3.60 -28.16 -9.21
CA CYS A 140 3.10 -28.72 -10.46
C CYS A 140 2.55 -27.63 -11.40
N ALA A 141 1.85 -26.63 -10.86
CA ALA A 141 1.35 -25.49 -11.64
C ALA A 141 2.50 -24.67 -12.27
N VAL A 142 3.64 -24.55 -11.58
CA VAL A 142 4.84 -23.91 -12.13
C VAL A 142 5.55 -24.81 -13.15
N GLY A 143 5.74 -26.08 -12.84
CA GLY A 143 6.52 -27.02 -13.66
C GLY A 143 5.77 -27.73 -14.77
N GLY A 144 4.45 -27.54 -14.89
CA GLY A 144 3.61 -28.23 -15.88
C GLY A 144 3.38 -29.71 -15.59
N TYR A 145 3.53 -30.17 -14.35
CA TYR A 145 3.44 -31.58 -13.98
C TYR A 145 1.99 -32.06 -13.82
N ILE A 146 1.22 -32.05 -14.92
CA ILE A 146 -0.22 -32.36 -14.93
C ILE A 146 -0.54 -33.77 -14.41
N ASP A 147 0.26 -34.78 -14.77
CA ASP A 147 0.01 -36.15 -14.32
C ASP A 147 0.15 -36.26 -12.80
N LEU A 148 1.24 -35.72 -12.25
CA LEU A 148 1.45 -35.65 -10.81
C LEU A 148 0.33 -34.83 -10.14
N TYR A 149 -0.07 -33.70 -10.71
CA TYR A 149 -1.15 -32.88 -10.16
C TYR A 149 -2.44 -33.70 -10.00
N ARG A 150 -2.81 -34.51 -11.01
CA ARG A 150 -3.97 -35.41 -10.94
C ARG A 150 -3.81 -36.49 -9.87
N GLU A 151 -2.61 -37.03 -9.67
CA GLU A 151 -2.34 -38.03 -8.63
C GLU A 151 -2.51 -37.49 -7.20
N LEU A 152 -2.33 -36.18 -6.99
CA LEU A 152 -2.43 -35.57 -5.64
C LEU A 152 -3.86 -35.59 -5.09
N ASP A 153 -4.86 -35.62 -5.97
CA ASP A 153 -6.30 -35.58 -5.67
C ASP A 153 -6.66 -34.38 -4.77
N LEU A 154 -6.29 -33.18 -5.22
CA LEU A 154 -6.52 -31.93 -4.49
C LEU A 154 -7.92 -31.39 -4.75
N LEU A 155 -8.50 -30.75 -3.73
CA LEU A 155 -9.59 -29.81 -3.99
C LEU A 155 -9.10 -28.67 -4.91
N PRO A 156 -9.95 -28.14 -5.80
CA PRO A 156 -9.61 -27.08 -6.75
C PRO A 156 -9.26 -25.77 -6.05
N ASP A 157 -7.96 -25.57 -5.78
CA ASP A 157 -7.42 -24.40 -5.11
C ASP A 157 -7.17 -23.23 -6.09
N ILE A 158 -7.57 -22.02 -5.69
CA ILE A 158 -7.42 -20.83 -6.54
C ILE A 158 -5.98 -20.37 -6.68
N SER A 159 -5.11 -20.56 -5.68
CA SER A 159 -3.71 -20.13 -5.81
C SER A 159 -2.93 -21.01 -6.76
N ILE A 160 -3.22 -22.32 -6.78
CA ILE A 160 -2.71 -23.22 -7.82
C ILE A 160 -3.25 -22.81 -9.20
N ALA A 161 -4.53 -22.43 -9.31
CA ALA A 161 -5.10 -21.97 -10.58
C ALA A 161 -4.48 -20.66 -11.08
N GLU A 162 -4.25 -19.67 -10.20
CA GLU A 162 -3.57 -18.41 -10.54
C GLU A 162 -2.15 -18.67 -11.03
N GLU A 163 -1.40 -19.51 -10.31
CA GLU A 163 -0.04 -19.90 -10.71
C GLU A 163 -0.03 -20.63 -12.07
N ALA A 164 -0.96 -21.56 -12.27
CA ALA A 164 -1.07 -22.34 -13.50
C ALA A 164 -1.47 -21.47 -14.70
N TRP A 165 -2.36 -20.50 -14.50
CA TRP A 165 -2.76 -19.55 -15.53
C TRP A 165 -1.60 -18.63 -15.90
N HIS A 166 -0.87 -18.12 -14.91
CA HIS A 166 0.30 -17.28 -15.15
C HIS A 166 1.39 -18.00 -15.96
N ASN A 167 1.58 -19.30 -15.69
CA ASN A 167 2.55 -20.14 -16.38
C ASN A 167 1.95 -20.90 -17.57
N SER A 168 0.89 -20.39 -18.21
CA SER A 168 0.17 -21.13 -19.27
C SER A 168 1.00 -21.51 -20.49
N ASP A 169 2.13 -20.83 -20.70
CA ASP A 169 3.09 -21.13 -21.77
C ASP A 169 3.92 -22.39 -21.49
N VAL A 170 3.96 -22.85 -20.23
CA VAL A 170 4.57 -24.11 -19.84
C VAL A 170 3.60 -25.25 -20.17
N ALA A 171 4.07 -26.24 -20.92
CA ALA A 171 3.28 -27.42 -21.28
C ALA A 171 2.73 -28.10 -20.01
N GLY A 172 1.42 -28.35 -19.97
CA GLY A 172 0.72 -28.94 -18.82
C GLY A 172 0.19 -27.92 -17.81
N SER A 173 0.80 -26.74 -17.64
CA SER A 173 0.29 -25.71 -16.69
C SER A 173 -1.08 -25.18 -17.11
N LYS A 174 -1.27 -24.91 -18.41
CA LYS A 174 -2.60 -24.56 -18.94
C LYS A 174 -3.66 -25.64 -18.65
N GLU A 175 -3.28 -26.91 -18.75
CA GLU A 175 -4.20 -28.03 -18.48
C GLU A 175 -4.59 -28.10 -17.00
N ILE A 176 -3.65 -27.80 -16.09
CA ILE A 176 -3.92 -27.68 -14.65
C ILE A 176 -4.92 -26.54 -14.40
N PHE A 177 -4.69 -25.36 -15.00
CA PHE A 177 -5.62 -24.24 -14.90
C PHE A 177 -7.01 -24.63 -15.42
N ASP A 178 -7.11 -25.18 -16.63
CA ASP A 178 -8.39 -25.55 -17.24
C ASP A 178 -9.11 -26.62 -16.37
N PHE A 179 -8.35 -27.55 -15.78
CA PHE A 179 -8.89 -28.59 -14.87
C PHE A 179 -9.53 -27.98 -13.62
N ILE A 180 -8.90 -26.98 -13.00
CA ILE A 180 -9.42 -26.28 -11.82
C ILE A 180 -10.54 -25.30 -12.21
N ALA A 181 -10.36 -24.55 -13.30
CA ALA A 181 -11.29 -23.54 -13.77
C ALA A 181 -12.64 -24.16 -14.20
N CYS A 182 -12.64 -25.39 -14.72
CA CYS A 182 -13.88 -26.10 -15.06
C CYS A 182 -14.65 -26.65 -13.84
N GLN A 183 -14.08 -26.61 -12.63
CA GLN A 183 -14.79 -27.09 -11.44
C GLN A 183 -15.93 -26.14 -11.03
N PRO A 184 -17.08 -26.67 -10.58
CA PRO A 184 -18.21 -25.85 -10.16
C PRO A 184 -17.97 -25.08 -8.86
N THR A 185 -17.01 -25.54 -8.06
CA THR A 185 -16.63 -24.93 -6.78
C THR A 185 -15.12 -24.88 -6.72
N ARG A 186 -14.57 -23.76 -6.26
CA ARG A 186 -13.14 -23.53 -6.06
C ARG A 186 -12.91 -23.07 -4.63
N TYR A 187 -11.72 -23.30 -4.11
CA TYR A 187 -11.39 -23.07 -2.71
C TYR A 187 -10.15 -22.19 -2.57
N ALA A 188 -10.11 -21.39 -1.51
CA ALA A 188 -8.89 -20.72 -1.05
C ALA A 188 -8.28 -21.57 0.08
N ILE A 189 -7.38 -22.47 -0.28
CA ILE A 189 -6.74 -23.43 0.63
C ILE A 189 -5.36 -22.93 1.02
N LEU A 190 -4.59 -22.49 0.04
CA LEU A 190 -3.33 -21.78 0.26
C LEU A 190 -3.61 -20.31 0.61
N ASP A 191 -2.86 -19.78 1.56
CA ASP A 191 -2.86 -18.35 1.90
C ASP A 191 -1.42 -17.83 1.98
N ASP A 192 -1.04 -17.07 0.96
CA ASP A 192 0.32 -16.54 0.80
C ASP A 192 0.63 -15.37 1.73
N TYR A 193 -0.40 -14.67 2.25
CA TYR A 193 -0.20 -13.61 3.23
C TYR A 193 0.25 -14.18 4.57
N THR A 194 -0.25 -15.36 4.93
CA THR A 194 0.04 -16.00 6.22
C THR A 194 0.96 -17.22 6.11
N ARG A 195 1.25 -17.68 4.89
CA ARG A 195 1.99 -18.92 4.58
C ARG A 195 1.33 -20.13 5.22
N SER A 196 0.02 -20.23 5.10
CA SER A 196 -0.78 -21.27 5.73
C SER A 196 -1.58 -22.10 4.74
N VAL A 197 -2.02 -23.28 5.20
CA VAL A 197 -2.87 -24.21 4.44
C VAL A 197 -4.10 -24.53 5.27
N ASN A 198 -5.28 -24.16 4.78
CA ASN A 198 -6.55 -24.39 5.47
C ASN A 198 -7.29 -25.60 4.90
N LEU A 199 -7.05 -26.77 5.51
CA LEU A 199 -7.69 -28.03 5.11
C LEU A 199 -8.96 -28.34 5.90
N GLN A 200 -9.10 -27.78 7.10
CA GLN A 200 -10.19 -28.12 8.02
C GLN A 200 -11.50 -27.43 7.62
N ALA A 201 -11.43 -26.19 7.16
CA ALA A 201 -12.58 -25.40 6.76
C ALA A 201 -12.22 -24.51 5.55
N PRO A 202 -11.94 -25.12 4.39
CA PRO A 202 -11.52 -24.39 3.21
C PRO A 202 -12.63 -23.42 2.77
N ARG A 203 -12.24 -22.16 2.52
CA ARG A 203 -13.18 -21.11 2.11
C ARG A 203 -13.52 -21.29 0.63
N ILE A 204 -14.80 -21.22 0.28
CA ILE A 204 -15.23 -21.18 -1.12
C ILE A 204 -14.77 -19.85 -1.73
N ALA A 205 -14.09 -19.93 -2.86
CA ALA A 205 -13.63 -18.78 -3.62
C ALA A 205 -14.60 -18.47 -4.79
N MET A 206 -14.85 -17.19 -5.01
CA MET A 206 -15.70 -16.72 -6.12
C MET A 206 -15.01 -16.90 -7.48
N GLY A 207 -13.68 -16.79 -7.51
CA GLY A 207 -12.86 -16.86 -8.71
C GLY A 207 -11.45 -16.40 -8.39
N LEU A 208 -10.66 -16.17 -9.44
CA LEU A 208 -9.30 -15.64 -9.29
C LEU A 208 -9.36 -14.16 -8.91
N ASN A 209 -8.47 -13.75 -8.02
CA ASN A 209 -8.49 -12.42 -7.41
C ASN A 209 -7.11 -11.78 -7.29
N GLY A 210 -6.03 -12.43 -7.71
CA GLY A 210 -4.66 -11.91 -7.62
C GLY A 210 -4.16 -11.85 -6.17
N ASP A 211 -4.48 -12.88 -5.38
CA ASP A 211 -4.07 -13.03 -3.97
C ASP A 211 -2.92 -14.04 -3.81
N THR A 212 -2.26 -14.37 -4.92
CA THR A 212 -1.18 -15.37 -5.00
C THR A 212 0.15 -14.71 -5.36
N ALA A 213 1.22 -15.06 -4.64
CA ALA A 213 2.59 -14.70 -4.94
C ALA A 213 3.12 -15.52 -6.12
N LEU A 214 2.77 -15.13 -7.34
CA LEU A 214 3.14 -15.82 -8.58
C LEU A 214 4.66 -15.90 -8.77
N LEU A 215 5.14 -16.89 -9.54
CA LEU A 215 6.57 -17.05 -9.84
C LEU A 215 7.24 -15.75 -10.31
N SER A 216 6.59 -14.98 -11.19
CA SER A 216 7.11 -13.68 -11.64
C SER A 216 7.34 -12.70 -10.49
N SER A 217 6.45 -12.66 -9.50
CA SER A 217 6.61 -11.81 -8.31
C SER A 217 7.77 -12.24 -7.42
N LEU A 218 8.14 -13.54 -7.42
CA LEU A 218 9.27 -14.05 -6.65
C LEU A 218 10.63 -13.69 -7.28
N ASN A 219 10.65 -13.39 -8.58
CA ASN A 219 11.84 -12.91 -9.29
C ASN A 219 12.09 -11.42 -9.07
N VAL A 220 11.15 -10.70 -8.45
CA VAL A 220 11.32 -9.30 -8.09
C VAL A 220 12.23 -9.22 -6.87
N THR A 221 13.42 -8.64 -7.05
CA THR A 221 14.41 -8.48 -5.98
C THR A 221 14.66 -7.03 -5.62
N PHE A 222 15.06 -6.78 -4.37
CA PHE A 222 15.39 -5.46 -3.80
C PHE A 222 16.84 -5.43 -3.30
N ASP A 223 17.55 -4.31 -3.48
CA ASP A 223 18.89 -4.13 -2.90
C ASP A 223 18.80 -4.16 -1.37
N VAL A 224 19.46 -5.15 -0.75
CA VAL A 224 19.40 -5.39 0.70
C VAL A 224 19.85 -4.20 1.56
N TRP A 225 20.70 -3.34 1.01
CA TRP A 225 21.26 -2.21 1.74
C TRP A 225 20.44 -0.95 1.54
N LYS A 226 20.07 -0.65 0.29
CA LYS A 226 19.40 0.61 -0.07
C LYS A 226 17.89 0.55 0.07
N GLU A 227 17.28 -0.61 -0.15
CA GLU A 227 15.83 -0.75 -0.34
C GLU A 227 15.19 -1.72 0.67
N TRP A 228 15.80 -1.82 1.84
CA TRP A 228 15.33 -2.72 2.89
C TRP A 228 13.90 -2.38 3.37
N GLU A 229 13.55 -1.10 3.41
CA GLU A 229 12.24 -0.66 3.88
C GLU A 229 11.15 -1.03 2.87
N GLU A 230 11.45 -0.94 1.57
CA GLU A 230 10.61 -1.36 0.46
C GLU A 230 10.43 -2.89 0.51
N ALA A 231 11.52 -3.64 0.57
CA ALA A 231 11.51 -5.11 0.65
C ALA A 231 10.68 -5.63 1.83
N ARG A 232 10.88 -5.05 3.03
CA ARG A 232 10.17 -5.49 4.25
C ARG A 232 8.70 -5.08 4.28
N SER A 233 8.32 -4.08 3.48
CA SER A 233 6.93 -3.60 3.37
C SER A 233 6.08 -4.44 2.41
N HIS A 234 6.71 -5.28 1.58
CA HIS A 234 5.99 -6.11 0.61
C HIS A 234 5.12 -7.16 1.31
N TYR A 235 3.87 -7.29 0.84
CA TYR A 235 2.83 -8.11 1.47
C TYR A 235 3.01 -9.62 1.26
N PHE A 236 3.77 -10.04 0.25
CA PHE A 236 4.15 -11.43 0.06
C PHE A 236 5.57 -11.68 0.56
N ASN A 237 5.75 -12.73 1.35
CA ASN A 237 7.07 -13.19 1.79
C ASN A 237 7.12 -14.72 1.90
N ILE A 238 6.64 -15.42 0.86
CA ILE A 238 6.52 -16.88 0.87
C ILE A 238 7.88 -17.60 0.83
N THR A 239 8.95 -16.90 0.43
CA THR A 239 10.34 -17.34 0.45
C THR A 239 11.05 -17.06 1.78
N GLU A 240 10.48 -16.18 2.60
CA GLU A 240 10.94 -15.74 3.93
C GLU A 240 12.18 -14.82 3.94
N ASP A 241 12.69 -14.43 2.77
CA ASP A 241 13.83 -13.53 2.58
C ASP A 241 13.43 -12.10 2.18
N HIS A 242 12.13 -11.79 2.07
CA HIS A 242 11.62 -10.48 1.60
C HIS A 242 12.13 -10.10 0.18
N GLY A 243 12.58 -11.07 -0.63
CA GLY A 243 13.11 -10.78 -1.96
C GLY A 243 14.40 -9.95 -1.95
N VAL A 244 15.15 -9.94 -0.84
CA VAL A 244 16.43 -9.20 -0.81
C VAL A 244 17.46 -9.84 -1.73
N SER A 245 18.29 -9.01 -2.36
CA SER A 245 19.39 -9.41 -3.24
C SER A 245 20.52 -8.39 -3.18
N GLU A 246 21.61 -8.65 -3.90
CA GLU A 246 22.72 -7.71 -4.08
C GLU A 246 22.31 -6.48 -4.90
N THR A 247 21.38 -6.67 -5.83
CA THR A 247 20.86 -5.63 -6.71
C THR A 247 19.36 -5.78 -6.91
N SER A 248 18.69 -4.64 -7.08
CA SER A 248 17.28 -4.57 -7.40
C SER A 248 17.01 -5.07 -8.82
N SER A 249 15.90 -5.78 -9.00
CA SER A 249 15.36 -6.08 -10.33
C SER A 249 14.74 -4.83 -10.95
N ALA A 250 14.65 -4.76 -12.27
CA ALA A 250 13.96 -3.65 -12.96
C ALA A 250 12.47 -3.51 -12.56
N GLN A 251 11.90 -4.56 -11.98
CA GLN A 251 10.49 -4.67 -11.61
C GLN A 251 10.20 -4.24 -10.16
N ALA A 252 11.25 -3.92 -9.39
CA ALA A 252 11.16 -3.61 -7.96
C ALA A 252 10.32 -2.36 -7.65
N HIS A 253 10.22 -1.42 -8.58
CA HIS A 253 9.55 -0.13 -8.39
C HIS A 253 8.12 -0.09 -8.92
N GLY A 254 7.51 -1.25 -9.12
CA GLY A 254 6.16 -1.38 -9.64
C GLY A 254 6.10 -1.29 -11.17
N HIS A 255 5.12 -1.99 -11.73
CA HIS A 255 4.84 -1.91 -13.16
C HIS A 255 3.55 -1.13 -13.40
N PRO A 256 3.47 -0.40 -14.51
CA PRO A 256 2.22 0.19 -14.94
C PRO A 256 1.15 -0.86 -15.15
N LEU A 257 -0.10 -0.46 -14.95
CA LEU A 257 -1.26 -1.23 -15.32
C LEU A 257 -1.23 -1.42 -16.85
N ALA A 258 -1.19 -2.69 -17.29
CA ALA A 258 -1.13 -3.00 -18.70
C ALA A 258 -2.32 -2.35 -19.46
N PRO A 259 -2.13 -1.86 -20.70
CA PRO A 259 -3.16 -1.20 -21.48
C PRO A 259 -4.51 -1.93 -21.54
N GLU A 260 -4.48 -3.24 -21.75
CA GLU A 260 -5.64 -4.13 -21.83
C GLU A 260 -6.40 -4.22 -20.49
N HIS A 261 -5.71 -3.95 -19.38
CA HIS A 261 -6.27 -4.00 -18.03
C HIS A 261 -6.83 -2.67 -17.54
N VAL A 262 -6.65 -1.56 -18.28
CA VAL A 262 -7.24 -0.25 -17.94
C VAL A 262 -8.76 -0.35 -17.83
N SER A 263 -9.38 -1.16 -18.68
CA SER A 263 -10.83 -1.43 -18.67
C SER A 263 -11.34 -2.02 -17.35
N LEU A 264 -10.47 -2.66 -16.55
CA LEU A 264 -10.84 -3.18 -15.24
C LEU A 264 -11.21 -2.07 -14.26
N LEU A 265 -10.75 -0.83 -14.46
CA LEU A 265 -11.03 0.30 -13.56
C LEU A 265 -12.49 0.76 -13.62
N TYR A 266 -13.12 0.71 -14.80
CA TYR A 266 -14.47 1.22 -15.04
C TYR A 266 -15.51 0.16 -15.42
N ASN A 267 -15.12 -1.05 -15.82
CA ASN A 267 -16.06 -2.16 -16.03
C ASN A 267 -16.23 -3.02 -14.77
N PRO A 268 -17.34 -3.79 -14.65
CA PRO A 268 -17.47 -4.82 -13.63
C PRO A 268 -16.27 -5.76 -13.64
N LEU A 269 -15.73 -6.08 -12.45
CA LEU A 269 -14.59 -6.98 -12.34
C LEU A 269 -14.98 -8.39 -12.82
N PRO A 270 -14.22 -9.02 -13.73
CA PRO A 270 -14.51 -10.38 -14.19
C PRO A 270 -14.44 -11.37 -13.01
N ILE A 271 -15.11 -12.52 -13.10
CA ILE A 271 -15.06 -13.53 -12.02
C ILE A 271 -13.61 -13.97 -11.74
N ASN A 272 -12.85 -14.23 -12.80
CA ASN A 272 -11.42 -14.51 -12.73
C ASN A 272 -10.66 -13.25 -13.11
N LEU A 273 -10.08 -12.58 -12.13
CA LEU A 273 -9.23 -11.41 -12.34
C LEU A 273 -7.94 -11.86 -13.07
N PRO A 274 -7.55 -11.22 -14.19
CA PRO A 274 -6.29 -11.54 -14.84
C PRO A 274 -5.10 -11.17 -13.97
N THR A 275 -3.96 -11.80 -14.22
CA THR A 275 -2.69 -11.40 -13.60
C THR A 275 -2.35 -9.97 -14.02
N THR A 276 -2.39 -9.05 -13.06
CA THR A 276 -2.24 -7.61 -13.31
C THR A 276 -1.72 -6.88 -12.07
N ASN A 277 -1.38 -5.59 -12.22
CA ASN A 277 -1.10 -4.73 -11.07
C ASN A 277 -2.41 -4.46 -10.29
N LYS A 278 -2.66 -5.32 -9.30
CA LYS A 278 -3.83 -5.25 -8.44
C LYS A 278 -3.81 -4.04 -7.49
N ASP A 279 -2.64 -3.53 -7.14
CA ASP A 279 -2.48 -2.36 -6.23
C ASP A 279 -3.20 -1.15 -6.82
N THR A 280 -3.05 -0.90 -8.12
CA THR A 280 -3.78 0.14 -8.86
C THR A 280 -5.29 -0.04 -8.74
N LEU A 281 -5.79 -1.27 -8.86
CA LEU A 281 -7.23 -1.56 -8.75
C LEU A 281 -7.76 -1.33 -7.32
N ILE A 282 -6.97 -1.68 -6.30
CA ILE A 282 -7.29 -1.45 -4.88
C ILE A 282 -7.40 0.05 -4.61
N LEU A 283 -6.37 0.80 -5.00
CA LEU A 283 -6.28 2.23 -4.79
C LEU A 283 -7.44 2.97 -5.45
N HIS A 284 -7.71 2.68 -6.74
CA HIS A 284 -8.82 3.31 -7.46
C HIS A 284 -10.18 2.96 -6.83
N ALA A 285 -10.40 1.71 -6.41
CA ALA A 285 -11.64 1.33 -5.75
C ALA A 285 -11.85 2.04 -4.40
N ALA A 286 -10.78 2.29 -3.64
CA ALA A 286 -10.81 3.07 -2.42
C ALA A 286 -11.09 4.56 -2.70
N TYR A 287 -10.40 5.15 -3.68
CA TYR A 287 -10.54 6.56 -4.09
C TYR A 287 -11.96 6.89 -4.55
N GLU A 288 -12.57 5.99 -5.32
CA GLU A 288 -13.96 6.08 -5.78
C GLU A 288 -14.99 5.71 -4.71
N GLY A 289 -14.56 5.27 -3.51
CA GLY A 289 -15.47 4.81 -2.47
C GLY A 289 -16.37 3.64 -2.89
N ASN A 290 -15.91 2.77 -3.79
CA ASN A 290 -16.69 1.65 -4.28
C ASN A 290 -16.56 0.45 -3.34
N VAL A 291 -17.56 0.25 -2.47
CA VAL A 291 -17.57 -0.80 -1.44
C VAL A 291 -17.35 -2.18 -2.03
N ASP A 292 -18.13 -2.57 -3.06
CA ASP A 292 -18.09 -3.94 -3.60
C ASP A 292 -16.73 -4.26 -4.25
N ARG A 293 -16.18 -3.30 -5.00
CA ARG A 293 -14.85 -3.45 -5.62
C ARG A 293 -13.76 -3.46 -4.56
N TYR A 294 -13.80 -2.53 -3.62
CA TYR A 294 -12.78 -2.41 -2.59
C TYR A 294 -12.75 -3.64 -1.69
N VAL A 295 -13.90 -4.13 -1.22
CA VAL A 295 -14.00 -5.36 -0.41
C VAL A 295 -13.45 -6.58 -1.15
N ARG A 296 -13.73 -6.68 -2.45
CA ARG A 296 -13.22 -7.78 -3.27
C ARG A 296 -11.70 -7.72 -3.45
N LEU A 297 -11.15 -6.52 -3.67
CA LEU A 297 -9.75 -6.34 -4.08
C LEU A 297 -8.78 -6.17 -2.90
N ARG A 298 -9.22 -5.57 -1.79
CA ARG A 298 -8.33 -5.21 -0.67
C ARG A 298 -7.54 -6.40 -0.14
N ARG A 299 -6.32 -6.12 0.31
CA ARG A 299 -5.43 -7.10 0.97
C ARG A 299 -5.56 -7.04 2.49
N PRO A 300 -5.03 -8.03 3.22
CA PRO A 300 -4.96 -7.97 4.69
C PRO A 300 -4.10 -6.81 5.21
N VAL A 301 -3.07 -6.42 4.44
CA VAL A 301 -2.21 -5.27 4.72
C VAL A 301 -2.45 -4.22 3.65
N MET A 302 -2.59 -2.96 4.07
CA MET A 302 -2.83 -1.85 3.14
C MET A 302 -1.62 -1.60 2.25
N VAL A 303 -1.87 -1.30 0.99
CA VAL A 303 -0.83 -0.87 0.04
C VAL A 303 -0.47 0.60 0.26
N LYS A 304 0.69 1.02 -0.26
CA LYS A 304 1.12 2.42 -0.19
C LYS A 304 0.05 3.34 -0.82
N GLY A 305 -0.35 4.38 -0.10
CA GLY A 305 -1.37 5.35 -0.53
C GLY A 305 -2.83 4.93 -0.32
N GLU A 306 -3.08 3.73 0.22
CA GLU A 306 -4.45 3.22 0.38
C GLU A 306 -5.24 3.99 1.44
N THR A 307 -4.61 4.40 2.56
CA THR A 307 -5.26 5.20 3.61
C THR A 307 -5.78 6.52 3.05
N GLU A 308 -4.97 7.23 2.28
CA GLU A 308 -5.32 8.51 1.67
C GLU A 308 -6.45 8.33 0.63
N ALA A 309 -6.40 7.27 -0.17
CA ALA A 309 -7.45 6.92 -1.11
C ALA A 309 -8.77 6.61 -0.39
N ILE A 310 -8.73 5.83 0.70
CA ILE A 310 -9.90 5.54 1.56
C ILE A 310 -10.48 6.84 2.11
N VAL A 311 -9.64 7.71 2.68
CA VAL A 311 -10.05 9.00 3.25
C VAL A 311 -10.79 9.82 2.19
N ARG A 312 -10.23 9.98 0.99
CA ARG A 312 -10.90 10.67 -0.10
C ARG A 312 -12.23 9.99 -0.44
N GLY A 313 -12.24 8.68 -0.64
CA GLY A 313 -13.47 7.92 -0.95
C GLY A 313 -14.57 8.13 0.07
N ILE A 314 -14.24 8.18 1.37
CA ILE A 314 -15.17 8.45 2.48
C ILE A 314 -15.79 9.84 2.35
N TYR A 315 -14.98 10.86 2.06
CA TYR A 315 -15.46 12.24 1.91
C TYR A 315 -16.51 12.37 0.79
N HIS A 316 -16.37 11.58 -0.28
CA HIS A 316 -17.27 11.65 -1.44
C HIS A 316 -18.46 10.68 -1.38
N HIS A 317 -18.35 9.55 -0.67
CA HIS A 317 -19.32 8.46 -0.73
C HIS A 317 -19.85 8.02 0.65
N THR A 318 -21.13 8.28 0.91
CA THR A 318 -21.76 8.03 2.23
C THR A 318 -21.85 6.54 2.58
N SER A 319 -22.18 5.67 1.62
CA SER A 319 -22.24 4.22 1.85
C SER A 319 -20.86 3.65 2.21
N PHE A 320 -19.82 4.14 1.55
CA PHE A 320 -18.43 3.78 1.85
C PHE A 320 -18.02 4.26 3.25
N ALA A 321 -18.31 5.53 3.58
CA ALA A 321 -18.12 6.06 4.93
C ALA A 321 -18.80 5.19 6.01
N ARG A 322 -20.05 4.78 5.77
CA ARG A 322 -20.79 3.92 6.70
C ARG A 322 -20.17 2.54 6.86
N TRP A 323 -19.68 1.95 5.77
CA TRP A 323 -18.98 0.68 5.78
C TRP A 323 -17.64 0.79 6.52
N CYS A 324 -16.79 1.76 6.19
CA CYS A 324 -15.51 2.05 6.84
C CYS A 324 -15.67 2.27 8.35
N HIS A 325 -16.72 2.99 8.77
CA HIS A 325 -17.05 3.15 10.19
C HIS A 325 -17.21 1.81 10.92
N GLY A 326 -17.86 0.84 10.28
CA GLY A 326 -18.05 -0.51 10.84
C GLY A 326 -16.76 -1.34 10.87
N GLN A 327 -15.70 -0.90 10.18
CA GLN A 327 -14.40 -1.58 10.12
C GLN A 327 -13.38 -1.00 11.11
N LEU A 328 -13.68 0.05 11.86
CA LEU A 328 -12.70 0.75 12.71
C LEU A 328 -12.08 -0.11 13.83
N GLU A 329 -12.78 -1.13 14.32
CA GLU A 329 -12.31 -1.97 15.44
C GLU A 329 -11.35 -3.08 15.02
N SER A 330 -11.60 -3.72 13.87
CA SER A 330 -10.87 -4.93 13.45
C SER A 330 -10.61 -5.01 11.94
N GLY A 331 -11.13 -4.07 11.17
CA GLY A 331 -11.07 -4.10 9.71
C GLY A 331 -9.87 -3.36 9.13
N PHE A 332 -9.09 -2.61 9.92
CA PHE A 332 -7.84 -1.97 9.48
C PHE A 332 -6.68 -2.39 10.40
N ALA A 333 -5.58 -2.86 9.80
CA ALA A 333 -4.48 -3.50 10.54
C ALA A 333 -3.67 -2.55 11.44
N ASN A 334 -3.62 -1.26 11.10
CA ASN A 334 -2.79 -0.27 11.79
C ASN A 334 -3.64 0.78 12.51
N LYS A 335 -3.42 0.92 13.83
CA LYS A 335 -4.18 1.84 14.69
C LYS A 335 -3.97 3.32 14.34
N CYS A 336 -2.84 3.69 13.75
CA CYS A 336 -2.58 5.08 13.37
C CYS A 336 -3.49 5.50 12.19
N ASP A 337 -3.64 4.64 11.19
CA ASP A 337 -4.49 4.88 10.01
C ASP A 337 -5.99 4.93 10.37
N CYS A 338 -6.38 4.24 11.45
CA CYS A 338 -7.75 4.30 11.96
C CYS A 338 -8.20 5.71 12.38
N TRP A 339 -7.28 6.61 12.76
CA TRP A 339 -7.65 7.96 13.20
C TRP A 339 -8.12 8.83 12.04
N ASP A 340 -7.38 8.86 10.93
CA ASP A 340 -7.75 9.66 9.76
C ASP A 340 -9.03 9.13 9.10
N ILE A 341 -9.19 7.81 9.03
CA ILE A 341 -10.43 7.16 8.57
C ILE A 341 -11.62 7.53 9.49
N LYS A 342 -11.43 7.52 10.81
CA LYS A 342 -12.47 7.93 11.77
C LYS A 342 -12.84 9.41 11.58
N ARG A 343 -11.86 10.30 11.45
CA ARG A 343 -12.07 11.74 11.21
C ARG A 343 -12.85 11.96 9.91
N ALA A 344 -12.42 11.34 8.81
CA ALA A 344 -13.09 11.42 7.53
C ALA A 344 -14.54 10.93 7.59
N THR A 345 -14.76 9.82 8.32
CA THR A 345 -16.11 9.26 8.52
C THR A 345 -17.02 10.25 9.25
N LEU A 346 -16.54 10.84 10.35
CA LEU A 346 -17.30 11.84 11.10
C LEU A 346 -17.57 13.09 10.25
N ALA A 347 -16.60 13.53 9.44
CA ALA A 347 -16.76 14.64 8.52
C ALA A 347 -17.91 14.37 7.55
N ARG A 348 -17.89 13.21 6.90
CA ARG A 348 -18.95 12.80 5.96
C ARG A 348 -20.32 12.77 6.62
N PHE A 349 -20.42 12.26 7.85
CA PHE A 349 -21.68 12.22 8.58
C PHE A 349 -22.21 13.62 8.91
N ILE A 350 -21.35 14.53 9.37
CA ILE A 350 -21.72 15.94 9.59
C ILE A 350 -22.26 16.56 8.29
N MET A 351 -21.57 16.35 7.17
CA MET A 351 -21.98 16.86 5.84
C MET A 351 -23.35 16.36 5.37
N VAL A 352 -23.74 15.15 5.76
CA VAL A 352 -25.09 14.61 5.48
C VAL A 352 -26.08 14.84 6.62
N ASN A 353 -25.78 15.77 7.53
CA ASN A 353 -26.62 16.20 8.65
C ASN A 353 -26.82 15.15 9.76
N ASP A 354 -25.94 14.15 9.86
CA ASP A 354 -25.96 13.18 10.95
C ASP A 354 -24.97 13.55 12.06
N LEU A 355 -25.52 13.91 13.23
CA LEU A 355 -24.75 14.16 14.46
C LEU A 355 -24.90 13.03 15.50
N SER A 356 -25.53 11.90 15.15
CA SER A 356 -25.79 10.82 16.12
C SER A 356 -24.54 10.22 16.76
N ARG A 357 -23.37 10.41 16.13
CA ARG A 357 -22.06 9.91 16.58
C ARG A 357 -21.17 11.00 17.19
N ILE A 358 -21.68 12.22 17.32
CA ILE A 358 -20.98 13.34 17.94
C ILE A 358 -21.44 13.48 19.38
N THR A 359 -20.56 13.13 20.31
CA THR A 359 -20.73 13.31 21.77
C THR A 359 -20.45 14.75 22.18
N SER A 360 -20.90 15.15 23.37
CA SER A 360 -20.63 16.51 23.86
C SER A 360 -19.18 16.67 24.34
N THR A 361 -18.63 17.88 24.28
CA THR A 361 -17.25 18.18 24.76
C THR A 361 -17.06 17.76 26.23
N THR A 362 -18.11 17.85 27.05
CA THR A 362 -18.08 17.46 28.46
C THR A 362 -18.04 15.95 28.71
N GLU A 363 -18.42 15.15 27.72
CA GLU A 363 -18.44 13.68 27.79
C GLU A 363 -17.15 13.05 27.25
N THR A 364 -16.31 13.84 26.58
CA THR A 364 -15.04 13.39 26.01
C THR A 364 -13.88 13.84 26.88
N SER A 365 -12.94 12.93 27.18
CA SER A 365 -11.64 13.36 27.71
C SER A 365 -10.98 14.33 26.74
N ASP A 366 -10.24 15.34 27.23
CA ASP A 366 -9.53 16.40 26.48
C ASP A 366 -8.56 15.94 25.37
N LYS A 367 -8.51 14.65 25.05
CA LYS A 367 -7.64 14.00 24.07
C LYS A 367 -8.37 13.35 22.90
N ASP A 368 -9.69 13.55 22.73
CA ASP A 368 -10.35 13.02 21.52
C ASP A 368 -10.01 13.88 20.28
N GLN A 369 -8.81 13.63 19.74
CA GLN A 369 -8.27 14.24 18.52
C GLN A 369 -9.02 13.80 17.25
N SER A 370 -10.14 13.06 17.37
CA SER A 370 -10.88 12.53 16.23
C SER A 370 -11.87 13.49 15.58
N MET A 371 -11.91 14.76 15.99
CA MET A 371 -12.77 15.72 15.30
C MET A 371 -12.20 16.14 13.94
N PRO A 372 -13.02 16.10 12.88
CA PRO A 372 -12.60 16.55 11.56
C PRO A 372 -12.48 18.06 11.50
N PHE A 373 -11.58 18.54 10.64
CA PHE A 373 -11.46 19.97 10.33
C PHE A 373 -12.34 20.34 9.12
N MET A 374 -12.11 19.70 7.97
CA MET A 374 -12.92 19.88 6.77
C MET A 374 -14.28 19.21 6.92
N ILE A 375 -15.33 20.01 7.15
CA ILE A 375 -16.71 19.54 7.34
C ILE A 375 -17.72 20.13 6.33
N TRP A 376 -17.23 20.82 5.29
CA TRP A 376 -18.05 21.56 4.31
C TRP A 376 -17.70 21.26 2.85
N TRP A 377 -16.93 20.21 2.58
CA TRP A 377 -16.60 19.75 1.23
C TRP A 377 -16.59 18.22 1.17
N PRO A 378 -17.16 17.57 0.13
CA PRO A 378 -17.79 18.16 -1.07
C PRO A 378 -19.25 18.58 -0.85
N LEU A 379 -19.80 18.34 0.34
CA LEU A 379 -21.17 18.71 0.69
C LEU A 379 -21.16 19.71 1.84
N ILE A 380 -22.12 20.62 1.82
CA ILE A 380 -22.29 21.66 2.85
C ILE A 380 -23.40 21.20 3.82
N PRO A 381 -23.12 21.06 5.13
CA PRO A 381 -24.15 20.76 6.12
C PRO A 381 -25.20 21.87 6.22
N GLN A 382 -26.43 21.53 6.61
CA GLN A 382 -27.48 22.51 6.87
C GLN A 382 -27.16 23.38 8.09
N GLU A 383 -27.64 24.62 8.06
CA GLU A 383 -27.47 25.58 9.15
C GLU A 383 -27.94 25.03 10.51
N ALA A 384 -29.05 24.28 10.56
CA ALA A 384 -29.55 23.66 11.79
C ALA A 384 -28.59 22.61 12.37
N THR A 385 -27.95 21.82 11.50
CA THR A 385 -26.92 20.85 11.88
C THR A 385 -25.71 21.56 12.44
N LEU A 386 -25.22 22.60 11.77
CA LEU A 386 -24.06 23.38 12.22
C LEU A 386 -24.32 24.07 13.57
N ARG A 387 -25.53 24.60 13.77
CA ARG A 387 -25.97 25.15 15.05
C ARG A 387 -25.94 24.12 16.18
N GLU A 388 -26.49 22.93 15.94
CA GLU A 388 -26.46 21.84 16.92
C GLU A 388 -25.05 21.30 17.16
N LEU A 389 -24.21 21.26 16.13
CA LEU A 389 -22.81 20.86 16.23
C LEU A 389 -22.05 21.82 17.14
N ALA A 390 -22.16 23.13 16.93
CA ALA A 390 -21.53 24.14 17.78
C ALA A 390 -22.02 24.05 19.24
N ARG A 391 -23.30 23.70 19.45
CA ARG A 391 -23.87 23.48 20.79
C ARG A 391 -23.27 22.24 21.48
N ARG A 392 -23.03 21.15 20.75
CA ARG A 392 -22.45 19.90 21.30
C ARG A 392 -20.93 19.99 21.47
N ARG A 393 -20.25 20.60 20.51
CA ARG A 393 -18.79 20.68 20.37
C ARG A 393 -18.33 22.12 20.27
N THR A 394 -18.13 22.75 21.43
CA THR A 394 -17.66 24.15 21.50
C THR A 394 -16.25 24.31 20.94
N ASP A 395 -15.47 23.22 20.92
CA ASP A 395 -14.13 23.14 20.34
C ASP A 395 -14.12 23.13 18.79
N MET A 396 -15.29 23.00 18.14
CA MET A 396 -15.42 23.04 16.68
C MET A 396 -15.89 24.40 16.12
N GLY A 397 -15.89 25.45 16.95
CA GLY A 397 -16.42 26.76 16.55
C GLY A 397 -15.77 27.33 15.29
N LEU A 398 -14.46 27.12 15.09
CA LEU A 398 -13.74 27.57 13.91
C LEU A 398 -14.25 26.87 12.63
N GLN A 399 -14.37 25.53 12.67
CA GLN A 399 -14.85 24.71 11.55
C GLN A 399 -16.29 25.09 11.17
N VAL A 400 -17.15 25.31 12.17
CA VAL A 400 -18.53 25.73 11.95
C VAL A 400 -18.58 27.13 11.33
N ALA A 401 -17.77 28.07 11.82
CA ALA A 401 -17.69 29.42 11.26
C ALA A 401 -17.17 29.41 9.81
N MET A 402 -16.17 28.58 9.49
CA MET A 402 -15.71 28.38 8.11
C MET A 402 -16.82 27.85 7.21
N ALA A 403 -17.58 26.85 7.66
CA ALA A 403 -18.73 26.34 6.92
C ALA A 403 -19.81 27.43 6.71
N CYS A 404 -20.03 28.32 7.68
CA CYS A 404 -20.97 29.44 7.53
C CYS A 404 -20.55 30.43 6.43
N ILE A 405 -19.24 30.73 6.31
CA ILE A 405 -18.73 31.59 5.23
C ILE A 405 -18.99 30.93 3.87
N VAL A 406 -18.69 29.64 3.74
CA VAL A 406 -18.86 28.90 2.48
C VAL A 406 -20.35 28.77 2.09
N ALA A 407 -21.22 28.58 3.08
CA ALA A 407 -22.66 28.35 2.89
C ALA A 407 -23.51 29.64 2.89
N ASP A 408 -22.89 30.79 3.17
CA ASP A 408 -23.54 32.08 3.39
C ASP A 408 -24.60 32.11 4.52
N TYR A 409 -24.30 31.49 5.66
CA TYR A 409 -25.20 31.42 6.82
C TYR A 409 -25.02 32.58 7.81
N HIS A 410 -25.49 33.78 7.42
CA HIS A 410 -25.40 35.01 8.22
C HIS A 410 -26.02 34.91 9.63
N GLN A 411 -27.17 34.23 9.75
CA GLN A 411 -27.89 34.13 11.01
C GLN A 411 -27.07 33.33 12.02
N LEU A 412 -26.69 32.10 11.68
CA LEU A 412 -25.82 31.29 12.53
C LEU A 412 -24.47 31.97 12.82
N TRP A 413 -23.83 32.61 11.84
CA TRP A 413 -22.60 33.38 12.08
C TRP A 413 -22.79 34.43 13.18
N SER A 414 -23.90 35.18 13.12
CA SER A 414 -24.22 36.22 14.09
C SER A 414 -24.52 35.64 15.47
N GLU A 415 -25.12 34.45 15.56
CA GLU A 415 -25.35 33.72 16.81
C GLU A 415 -24.03 33.22 17.43
N LEU A 416 -23.09 32.74 16.60
CA LEU A 416 -21.80 32.21 17.05
C LEU A 416 -20.85 33.31 17.54
N THR A 417 -20.93 34.51 16.97
CA THR A 417 -20.02 35.64 17.25
C THR A 417 -18.54 35.23 17.21
N PRO A 418 -18.06 34.61 16.10
CA PRO A 418 -16.73 34.00 16.07
C PRO A 418 -15.64 35.05 16.33
N GLU A 419 -14.57 34.59 16.99
CA GLU A 419 -13.36 35.37 17.21
C GLU A 419 -12.63 35.61 15.89
N PRO A 420 -12.06 36.82 15.65
CA PRO A 420 -11.30 37.09 14.44
C PRO A 420 -10.12 36.12 14.31
N HIS A 421 -10.03 35.45 13.17
CA HIS A 421 -9.01 34.44 12.90
C HIS A 421 -8.54 34.54 11.45
N ALA A 422 -7.23 34.37 11.21
CA ALA A 422 -6.64 34.49 9.88
C ALA A 422 -7.32 33.54 8.87
N LEU A 423 -7.52 32.27 9.21
CA LEU A 423 -8.20 31.30 8.33
C LEU A 423 -9.63 31.72 7.94
N LEU A 424 -10.39 32.36 8.85
CA LEU A 424 -11.74 32.86 8.53
C LEU A 424 -11.67 34.02 7.54
N TRP A 425 -10.72 34.94 7.75
CA TRP A 425 -10.53 36.08 6.86
C TRP A 425 -10.07 35.63 5.47
N TYR A 426 -9.08 34.74 5.38
CA TYR A 426 -8.64 34.18 4.10
C TYR A 426 -9.78 33.42 3.38
N GLN A 427 -10.56 32.60 4.08
CA GLN A 427 -11.72 31.90 3.49
C GLN A 427 -12.74 32.89 2.93
N ALA A 428 -13.02 33.97 3.64
CA ALA A 428 -13.97 35.00 3.20
C ALA A 428 -13.42 35.85 2.05
N ALA A 429 -12.10 36.07 2.00
CA ALA A 429 -11.44 36.92 1.01
C ALA A 429 -11.17 36.23 -0.35
N GLN A 430 -11.18 34.90 -0.43
CA GLN A 430 -10.77 34.14 -1.64
C GLN A 430 -11.79 34.06 -2.80
N GLN A 431 -13.01 34.59 -2.68
CA GLN A 431 -14.01 34.50 -3.75
C GLN A 431 -13.93 35.66 -4.76
N GLU A 432 -13.13 35.53 -5.83
CA GLU A 432 -13.25 36.41 -7.02
C GLU A 432 -12.70 35.77 -8.31
N GLU A 433 -13.52 35.76 -9.37
CA GLU A 433 -13.07 35.85 -10.77
C GLU A 433 -14.19 36.32 -11.72
N ASP A 434 -15.46 35.96 -11.47
CA ASP A 434 -16.57 36.37 -12.35
C ASP A 434 -17.58 37.30 -11.66
N GLY A 435 -17.13 38.53 -11.38
CA GLY A 435 -17.94 39.77 -11.48
C GLY A 435 -19.29 39.89 -10.76
N ALA A 436 -19.71 38.95 -9.91
CA ALA A 436 -21.00 38.99 -9.24
C ALA A 436 -20.94 38.36 -7.86
N ASN A 437 -20.73 39.16 -6.80
CA ASN A 437 -21.49 39.01 -5.56
C ASN A 437 -21.34 40.19 -4.57
N LEU A 438 -22.47 40.64 -4.04
CA LEU A 438 -22.61 41.68 -3.01
C LEU A 438 -22.22 41.19 -1.59
N ASN A 439 -21.91 39.90 -1.42
CA ASN A 439 -21.60 39.25 -0.14
C ASN A 439 -20.15 39.42 0.35
N LYS A 440 -19.28 40.06 -0.44
CA LYS A 440 -17.86 40.36 -0.10
C LYS A 440 -17.72 41.19 1.19
N ASN A 441 -18.77 41.90 1.60
CA ASN A 441 -18.70 42.86 2.69
C ASN A 441 -18.99 42.28 4.08
N PHE A 442 -19.98 41.40 4.27
CA PHE A 442 -20.43 41.09 5.64
C PHE A 442 -19.37 40.39 6.51
N TYR A 443 -18.82 39.26 6.05
CA TYR A 443 -17.86 38.48 6.85
C TYR A 443 -16.50 39.18 6.97
N VAL A 444 -16.00 39.75 5.87
CA VAL A 444 -14.71 40.48 5.85
C VAL A 444 -14.79 41.73 6.72
N GLU A 445 -15.82 42.59 6.54
CA GLU A 445 -15.99 43.79 7.37
C GLU A 445 -16.20 43.43 8.85
N TYR A 446 -16.96 42.36 9.14
CA TYR A 446 -17.10 41.86 10.51
C TYR A 446 -15.75 41.49 11.11
N LEU A 447 -14.96 40.69 10.40
CA LEU A 447 -13.66 40.19 10.89
C LEU A 447 -12.66 41.33 11.06
N GLU A 448 -12.55 42.23 10.08
CA GLU A 448 -11.64 43.39 10.13
C GLU A 448 -12.00 44.36 11.26
N ARG A 449 -13.28 44.68 11.41
CA ARG A 449 -13.76 45.53 12.52
C ARG A 449 -13.44 44.91 13.87
N ARG A 450 -13.79 43.63 14.06
CA ARG A 450 -13.56 42.92 15.33
C ARG A 450 -12.07 42.72 15.62
N ALA A 451 -11.25 42.51 14.59
CA ALA A 451 -9.80 42.42 14.73
C ALA A 451 -9.20 43.77 15.15
N ALA A 452 -9.64 44.87 14.55
CA ALA A 452 -9.23 46.22 14.93
C ALA A 452 -9.63 46.57 16.38
N GLU A 453 -10.85 46.20 16.81
CA GLU A 453 -11.31 46.35 18.19
C GLU A 453 -10.42 45.61 19.20
N LYS A 454 -9.84 44.48 18.79
CA LYS A 454 -9.05 43.59 19.66
C LYS A 454 -7.53 43.69 19.47
N GLY A 455 -7.06 44.50 18.51
CA GLY A 455 -5.64 44.59 18.15
C GLY A 455 -5.07 43.29 17.56
N ILE A 456 -5.88 42.51 16.85
CA ILE A 456 -5.47 41.27 16.18
C ILE A 456 -5.04 41.60 14.75
N ASP A 457 -3.87 41.12 14.33
CA ASP A 457 -3.42 41.18 12.94
C ASP A 457 -3.89 39.93 12.18
N LEU A 458 -4.84 40.10 11.26
CA LEU A 458 -5.39 39.01 10.45
C LEU A 458 -4.45 38.57 9.30
N GLN A 459 -3.46 39.38 8.97
CA GLN A 459 -2.49 39.12 7.89
C GLN A 459 -1.19 38.49 8.43
N ALA A 460 -1.01 38.45 9.75
CA ALA A 460 0.10 37.76 10.36
C ALA A 460 0.03 36.25 10.03
N PRO A 461 1.15 35.63 9.61
CA PRO A 461 1.17 34.21 9.31
C PRO A 461 0.87 33.40 10.58
N ALA A 462 -0.20 32.61 10.56
CA ALA A 462 -0.54 31.70 11.65
C ALA A 462 0.35 30.45 11.56
N TRP A 463 1.60 30.55 12.05
CA TRP A 463 2.57 29.46 12.00
C TRP A 463 2.09 28.17 12.68
N ASP A 464 1.23 28.28 13.69
CA ASP A 464 0.62 27.15 14.41
C ASP A 464 -0.48 26.41 13.62
N CYS A 465 -0.89 26.94 12.46
CA CYS A 465 -1.99 26.41 11.64
C CYS A 465 -1.62 26.25 10.15
N SER A 466 -0.33 26.22 9.82
CA SER A 466 0.15 26.19 8.42
C SER A 466 -0.46 25.07 7.58
N SER A 467 -0.67 23.88 8.15
CA SER A 467 -1.31 22.73 7.48
C SER A 467 -2.81 22.87 7.25
N LEU A 468 -3.47 23.88 7.82
CA LEU A 468 -4.91 24.12 7.62
C LEU A 468 -5.18 25.09 6.48
N TYR A 469 -4.15 25.77 5.96
CA TYR A 469 -4.29 26.67 4.82
C TYR A 469 -4.66 25.92 3.53
N ASP A 470 -4.31 24.63 3.43
CA ASP A 470 -4.70 23.80 2.28
C ASP A 470 -6.23 23.69 2.17
N CYS A 471 -6.96 23.66 3.28
CA CYS A 471 -8.42 23.64 3.28
C CYS A 471 -9.04 24.88 2.62
N LEU A 472 -8.28 25.98 2.56
CA LEU A 472 -8.70 27.25 1.99
C LEU A 472 -8.57 27.29 0.47
N THR A 473 -7.86 26.36 -0.16
CA THR A 473 -7.70 26.36 -1.62
C THR A 473 -9.06 26.35 -2.30
N ARG A 474 -9.23 27.20 -3.33
CA ARG A 474 -10.48 27.26 -4.12
C ARG A 474 -10.70 25.94 -4.84
N ASP A 475 -9.69 25.49 -5.57
CA ASP A 475 -9.68 24.18 -6.20
C ASP A 475 -9.13 23.14 -5.22
N LYS A 476 -10.04 22.33 -4.69
CA LYS A 476 -9.79 21.35 -3.63
C LYS A 476 -9.28 20.01 -4.17
N GLU A 477 -9.58 19.71 -5.43
CA GLU A 477 -9.15 18.50 -6.12
C GLU A 477 -8.70 18.90 -7.53
N PRO A 478 -7.53 19.55 -7.66
CA PRO A 478 -7.13 20.17 -8.91
C PRO A 478 -7.00 19.15 -10.04
N THR A 479 -7.57 19.51 -11.19
CA THR A 479 -7.57 18.71 -12.43
C THR A 479 -6.68 19.30 -13.51
N THR A 480 -5.83 20.27 -13.17
CA THR A 480 -4.85 20.89 -14.08
C THR A 480 -3.67 19.94 -14.29
N ILE A 481 -3.91 18.91 -15.10
CA ILE A 481 -3.00 17.79 -15.30
C ILE A 481 -2.85 17.44 -16.79
N PHE A 482 -1.76 16.77 -17.12
CA PHE A 482 -1.52 16.25 -18.47
C PHE A 482 -1.86 14.77 -18.56
N LEU A 483 -2.35 14.35 -19.73
CA LEU A 483 -2.58 12.93 -19.99
C LEU A 483 -1.27 12.16 -19.87
N GLN A 484 -1.23 11.24 -18.93
CA GLN A 484 -0.09 10.34 -18.75
C GLN A 484 -0.25 9.10 -19.65
N PRO A 485 0.84 8.56 -20.21
CA PRO A 485 0.78 7.42 -21.11
C PRO A 485 0.31 6.13 -20.41
N GLN A 486 0.48 6.04 -19.09
CA GLN A 486 0.31 4.83 -18.32
C GLN A 486 -0.30 5.13 -16.95
N ILE A 487 -1.14 4.22 -16.46
CA ILE A 487 -1.66 4.24 -15.10
C ILE A 487 -0.68 3.45 -14.22
N GLN A 488 0.00 4.14 -13.31
CA GLN A 488 0.94 3.51 -12.39
C GLN A 488 0.97 4.23 -11.05
N VAL A 489 1.31 3.48 -10.01
CA VAL A 489 1.63 4.04 -8.70
C VAL A 489 3.08 4.55 -8.76
N ARG A 490 3.27 5.84 -8.52
CA ARG A 490 4.58 6.51 -8.48
C ARG A 490 4.86 7.00 -7.07
N GLU A 491 6.02 7.60 -6.86
CA GLU A 491 6.37 8.20 -5.56
C GLU A 491 5.35 9.27 -5.12
N ASP A 492 4.75 9.97 -6.08
CA ASP A 492 3.82 11.10 -5.95
C ASP A 492 2.38 10.80 -6.43
N VAL A 493 2.11 9.58 -6.93
CA VAL A 493 0.78 9.18 -7.43
C VAL A 493 0.38 7.83 -6.82
N PRO A 494 -0.81 7.72 -6.20
CA PRO A 494 -1.89 8.71 -6.20
C PRO A 494 -1.78 9.77 -5.09
N VAL A 495 -0.66 9.81 -4.36
CA VAL A 495 -0.50 10.64 -3.16
C VAL A 495 0.74 11.52 -3.30
N ASN A 496 0.54 12.84 -3.29
CA ASN A 496 1.64 13.79 -3.27
C ASN A 496 2.00 14.16 -1.83
N TYR A 497 3.13 13.64 -1.34
CA TYR A 497 3.63 13.88 0.02
C TYR A 497 4.31 15.25 0.21
N ASN A 498 4.58 15.99 -0.88
CA ASN A 498 5.18 17.32 -0.85
C ASN A 498 4.13 18.43 -0.77
N THR A 499 2.86 18.10 -1.01
CA THR A 499 1.72 19.01 -0.88
C THR A 499 0.93 18.67 0.37
N GLY A 500 0.36 19.68 1.03
CA GLY A 500 -0.53 19.44 2.15
C GLY A 500 -1.88 18.83 1.71
N SER A 501 -2.77 18.59 2.67
CA SER A 501 -4.02 17.86 2.45
C SER A 501 -5.20 18.63 3.00
N ILE A 502 -6.28 18.74 2.22
CA ILE A 502 -7.54 19.27 2.74
C ILE A 502 -8.29 18.26 3.62
N TYR A 503 -7.88 16.99 3.55
CA TYR A 503 -8.44 15.88 4.31
C TYR A 503 -7.55 15.53 5.51
N PRO A 504 -8.07 14.78 6.51
CA PRO A 504 -7.24 14.23 7.57
C PRO A 504 -6.10 13.38 6.99
N GLY A 505 -4.87 13.67 7.40
CA GLY A 505 -3.68 12.96 6.97
C GLY A 505 -2.53 13.92 6.66
N ARG A 506 -1.40 13.35 6.23
CA ARG A 506 -0.21 14.13 5.82
C ARG A 506 -0.19 14.47 4.34
N ALA A 507 -0.99 13.78 3.54
CA ALA A 507 -1.01 13.92 2.10
C ALA A 507 -2.42 13.67 1.57
N GLN A 508 -2.67 14.17 0.35
CA GLN A 508 -3.96 14.06 -0.31
C GLN A 508 -3.87 13.07 -1.47
N ALA A 509 -4.81 12.13 -1.52
CA ALA A 509 -4.99 11.33 -2.71
C ALA A 509 -5.62 12.17 -3.83
N ASN A 510 -4.97 12.21 -5.00
CA ASN A 510 -5.50 12.79 -6.22
C ASN A 510 -5.22 11.84 -7.38
N MET A 511 -6.27 11.28 -7.97
CA MET A 511 -6.19 10.38 -9.13
C MET A 511 -6.69 11.03 -10.42
N ALA A 512 -6.72 12.36 -10.50
CA ALA A 512 -7.15 13.07 -11.71
C ALA A 512 -6.42 12.56 -12.96
N GLU A 513 -5.13 12.20 -12.85
CA GLU A 513 -4.36 11.66 -13.97
C GLU A 513 -4.92 10.34 -14.48
N TRP A 514 -5.37 9.49 -13.56
CA TRP A 514 -5.99 8.22 -13.88
C TRP A 514 -7.40 8.44 -14.43
N ASP A 515 -8.17 9.37 -13.84
CA ASP A 515 -9.51 9.73 -14.32
C ASP A 515 -9.47 10.26 -15.76
N LEU A 516 -8.51 11.14 -16.08
CA LEU A 516 -8.28 11.61 -17.43
C LEU A 516 -7.88 10.45 -18.36
N CYS A 517 -6.98 9.57 -17.92
CA CYS A 517 -6.58 8.38 -18.69
C CYS A 517 -7.76 7.44 -18.97
N ILE A 518 -8.69 7.28 -18.01
CA ILE A 518 -9.91 6.50 -18.14
C ILE A 518 -10.90 7.17 -19.10
N ALA A 519 -11.05 8.49 -19.03
CA ALA A 519 -12.05 9.24 -19.78
C ALA A 519 -11.70 9.43 -21.27
N VAL A 520 -10.41 9.51 -21.63
CA VAL A 520 -9.98 9.68 -23.03
C VAL A 520 -10.20 8.42 -23.88
N SER A 521 -10.27 8.59 -25.20
CA SER A 521 -10.38 7.46 -26.14
C SER A 521 -9.15 6.56 -26.10
N ASP A 522 -9.33 5.29 -26.48
CA ASP A 522 -8.23 4.33 -26.58
C ASP A 522 -7.18 4.79 -27.61
N ASP A 523 -7.60 5.41 -28.72
CA ASP A 523 -6.71 5.98 -29.74
C ASP A 523 -5.80 7.07 -29.16
N LEU A 524 -6.38 8.00 -28.36
CA LEU A 524 -5.61 9.08 -27.75
C LEU A 524 -4.65 8.54 -26.68
N ARG A 525 -5.09 7.52 -25.92
CA ARG A 525 -4.23 6.84 -24.95
C ARG A 525 -3.05 6.14 -25.64
N GLU A 526 -3.27 5.52 -26.80
CA GLU A 526 -2.22 4.86 -27.57
C GLU A 526 -1.26 5.85 -28.23
N GLN A 527 -1.79 6.96 -28.76
CA GLN A 527 -0.97 8.06 -29.25
C GLN A 527 -0.07 8.61 -28.13
N ALA A 528 -0.64 8.85 -26.95
CA ALA A 528 0.12 9.30 -25.79
C ALA A 528 1.22 8.32 -25.38
N ARG A 529 1.09 7.01 -25.61
CA ARG A 529 2.17 6.04 -25.32
C ARG A 529 3.27 6.03 -26.36
N THR A 530 2.90 6.17 -27.63
CA THR A 530 3.83 6.04 -28.75
C THR A 530 4.64 7.31 -28.99
N GLU A 531 4.06 8.49 -28.73
CA GLU A 531 4.70 9.79 -28.96
C GLU A 531 5.48 10.31 -27.75
N ASN A 532 5.31 9.71 -26.57
CA ASN A 532 5.81 10.21 -25.28
C ASN A 532 6.92 9.33 -24.67
N VAL A 533 7.71 8.67 -25.51
CA VAL A 533 8.74 7.67 -25.11
C VAL A 533 9.93 8.28 -24.35
N ASP A 534 10.14 9.60 -24.46
CA ASP A 534 11.34 10.29 -23.92
C ASP A 534 11.09 11.21 -22.70
N ASP A 535 9.91 11.18 -22.05
CA ASP A 535 9.52 12.07 -20.93
C ASP A 535 9.70 13.60 -21.18
N ASN A 536 10.06 13.98 -22.40
CA ASN A 536 10.25 15.37 -22.84
C ASN A 536 8.94 15.88 -23.43
N LEU A 537 7.99 16.30 -22.58
CA LEU A 537 6.90 17.12 -23.09
C LEU A 537 7.40 18.54 -23.37
N ASN A 538 7.68 18.75 -24.66
CA ASN A 538 7.67 20.03 -25.33
C ASN A 538 6.33 20.73 -25.01
N GLU A 539 6.38 22.02 -24.67
CA GLU A 539 5.25 22.89 -24.25
C GLU A 539 4.08 22.98 -25.27
N ASN A 540 4.17 22.27 -26.40
CA ASN A 540 3.23 22.32 -27.53
C ASN A 540 2.11 21.28 -27.50
N TRP A 541 2.07 20.36 -26.53
CA TRP A 541 1.02 19.31 -26.45
C TRP A 541 0.17 19.40 -25.18
N GLY A 542 -0.02 20.62 -24.67
CA GLY A 542 -0.52 20.90 -23.33
C GLY A 542 -1.87 21.61 -23.21
N TRP A 543 -2.90 21.16 -23.93
CA TRP A 543 -4.29 21.57 -23.66
C TRP A 543 -5.18 20.34 -23.58
N PRO A 544 -6.32 20.36 -22.85
CA PRO A 544 -7.24 19.23 -22.87
C PRO A 544 -7.67 19.01 -24.32
N TYR A 545 -7.36 17.83 -24.89
CA TYR A 545 -7.69 17.51 -26.29
C TYR A 545 -9.20 17.60 -26.58
N SER A 546 -10.05 17.53 -25.54
CA SER A 546 -11.50 17.82 -25.63
C SER A 546 -11.83 19.26 -26.05
N CYS A 547 -10.86 20.18 -26.02
CA CYS A 547 -11.04 21.59 -26.35
C CYS A 547 -10.51 21.97 -27.75
N TRP A 548 -9.78 21.07 -28.42
CA TRP A 548 -9.11 21.38 -29.69
C TRP A 548 -10.09 21.53 -30.85
N GLU A 549 -11.11 20.65 -30.95
CA GLU A 549 -12.13 20.79 -32.00
C GLU A 549 -13.03 22.03 -31.78
N ALA A 550 -13.25 22.43 -30.54
CA ALA A 550 -14.09 23.59 -30.22
C ALA A 550 -13.44 24.94 -30.63
N GLN A 551 -12.11 25.06 -30.55
CA GLN A 551 -11.38 26.27 -30.97
C GLN A 551 -11.12 26.33 -32.48
N ALA A 552 -10.99 25.18 -33.16
CA ALA A 552 -10.87 25.14 -34.63
C ALA A 552 -12.12 25.71 -35.32
N SER A 553 -13.30 25.55 -34.71
CA SER A 553 -14.56 26.16 -35.16
C SER A 553 -14.72 27.65 -34.82
N TYR A 554 -13.90 28.22 -33.93
CA TYR A 554 -13.97 29.64 -33.54
C TYR A 554 -13.00 30.54 -34.32
N ASN A 555 -11.92 29.99 -34.87
CA ASN A 555 -10.96 30.71 -35.72
C ASN A 555 -11.24 30.58 -37.23
N GLY A 556 -12.43 30.09 -37.58
CA GLY A 556 -12.93 29.94 -38.94
C GLY A 556 -14.24 30.68 -39.20
N ALA A 557 -14.38 31.92 -38.71
CA ALA A 557 -15.48 32.84 -39.04
C ALA A 557 -14.95 34.24 -39.34
#